data_AF-A0A553DV63-F1
#
_entry.id   AF-A0A553DV63-F1
#
_cell.length_a   1.000
_cell.length_b   1.000
_cell.length_c   1.000
_cell.angle_alpha   90.00
_cell.angle_beta   90.00
_cell.angle_gamma   90.00
#
_symmetry.space_group_name_H-M   'P 1'
#
loop_
_entity.id
_entity.type
_entity.pdbx_description
1 polymer ?
#
loop_
_entity_poly.entity_id
_entity_poly.type
_entity_poly.pdbx_seq_one_letter_code
_entity_poly.pdbx_strand_id
1 'polypeptide(L)'
;MTEIEEKFNLEILKRDLFTCVFCGVKSPENLLFVFRISENKNNLPVFVTSCYSCSEIENNKIIYNDLIFEKHIKKSERVKESRKQLEQQLEWIKDLPNFETEKIELIVNYVNGKIKPVFLQDDGKKIIAEWETKYGIEKLINAIDISTKSYLFDSLSEHRLNVVALFFDKIGGILYNMSLAPIQNKIANIRAIGRNKHSSWDNRIANIILKNYVGELEKHLTENEIIEDLETEVMQITKKAKNWFDWKNILEKWTTDIQDWKKEGVTEIVKKSRKK
;
A
#
# COMPACT_ATOMS: atom_id res chain seq x y z
N MET A 1 -40.01 13.36 20.64
CA MET A 1 -38.59 13.56 20.91
C MET A 1 -38.18 14.84 20.20
N THR A 2 -37.52 15.77 20.89
CA THR A 2 -37.00 16.99 20.28
C THR A 2 -35.72 16.68 19.49
N GLU A 3 -35.41 17.45 18.44
CA GLU A 3 -34.21 17.26 17.60
C GLU A 3 -32.90 17.25 18.43
N ILE A 4 -32.89 18.01 19.52
CA ILE A 4 -31.78 18.09 20.49
C ILE A 4 -31.60 16.76 21.22
N GLU A 5 -32.69 16.14 21.68
CA GLU A 5 -32.66 14.83 22.35
C GLU A 5 -32.22 13.72 21.39
N GLU A 6 -32.65 13.76 20.13
CA GLU A 6 -32.24 12.75 19.14
C GLU A 6 -30.73 12.81 18.88
N LYS A 7 -30.18 14.02 18.71
CA LYS A 7 -28.75 14.24 18.52
C LYS A 7 -27.95 13.82 19.75
N PHE A 8 -28.43 14.19 20.94
CA PHE A 8 -27.80 13.77 22.20
C PHE A 8 -27.74 12.25 22.33
N ASN A 9 -28.86 11.56 22.06
CA ASN A 9 -28.91 10.10 22.12
C ASN A 9 -27.96 9.44 21.13
N LEU A 10 -27.88 9.97 19.91
CA LEU A 10 -26.96 9.48 18.88
C LEU A 10 -25.50 9.58 19.33
N GLU A 11 -25.09 10.67 19.97
CA GLU A 11 -23.71 10.82 20.45
C GLU A 11 -23.37 9.82 21.57
N ILE A 12 -24.31 9.50 22.46
CA ILE A 12 -24.13 8.46 23.47
C ILE A 12 -24.06 7.06 22.82
N LEU A 13 -24.91 6.78 21.83
CA LEU A 13 -24.88 5.52 21.08
C LEU A 13 -23.55 5.33 20.34
N LYS A 14 -23.03 6.37 19.69
CA LYS A 14 -21.70 6.34 19.02
C LYS A 14 -20.57 6.06 20.01
N ARG A 15 -20.56 6.77 21.15
CA ARG A 15 -19.57 6.58 22.22
C ARG A 15 -19.55 5.12 22.71
N ASP A 16 -20.72 4.53 22.86
CA ASP A 16 -20.89 3.15 23.33
C ASP A 16 -20.90 2.12 22.19
N LEU A 17 -20.50 2.52 20.98
CA LEU A 17 -20.38 1.67 19.79
C LEU A 17 -21.66 0.89 19.48
N PHE A 18 -22.82 1.51 19.69
CA PHE A 18 -24.14 0.90 19.55
C PHE A 18 -24.23 -0.47 20.26
N THR A 19 -23.68 -0.54 21.46
CA THR A 19 -23.60 -1.74 22.28
C THR A 19 -24.14 -1.45 23.68
N CYS A 20 -24.97 -2.35 24.23
CA CYS A 20 -25.41 -2.27 25.61
C CYS A 20 -24.21 -2.41 26.56
N VAL A 21 -24.02 -1.43 27.45
CA VAL A 21 -22.89 -1.39 28.39
C VAL A 21 -22.95 -2.53 29.43
N PHE A 22 -24.14 -3.07 29.69
CA PHE A 22 -24.35 -4.09 30.73
C PHE A 22 -24.18 -5.53 30.24
N CYS A 23 -24.72 -5.86 29.06
CA CYS A 23 -24.72 -7.23 28.55
C CYS A 23 -24.04 -7.41 27.19
N GLY A 24 -23.57 -6.33 26.56
CA GLY A 24 -22.83 -6.40 25.30
C GLY A 24 -23.68 -6.69 24.06
N VAL A 25 -25.01 -6.77 24.18
CA VAL A 25 -25.87 -6.93 22.98
C VAL A 25 -25.80 -5.69 22.11
N LYS A 26 -25.91 -5.89 20.80
CA LYS A 26 -25.72 -4.85 19.80
C LYS A 26 -27.04 -4.52 19.10
N SER A 27 -27.11 -3.27 18.66
CA SER A 27 -28.06 -2.85 17.63
C SER A 27 -27.52 -3.28 16.25
N PRO A 28 -28.37 -3.62 15.27
CA PRO A 28 -29.84 -3.46 15.27
C PRO A 28 -30.62 -4.67 15.80
N GLU A 29 -29.96 -5.78 16.12
CA GLU A 29 -30.62 -7.02 16.59
C GLU A 29 -31.37 -6.82 17.90
N ASN A 30 -30.85 -5.91 18.74
CA ASN A 30 -31.48 -5.48 19.98
C ASN A 30 -31.65 -3.96 19.95
N LEU A 31 -32.86 -3.51 20.29
CA LEU A 31 -33.13 -2.09 20.40
C LEU A 31 -32.42 -1.52 21.64
N LEU A 32 -31.63 -0.49 21.41
CA LEU A 32 -30.87 0.19 22.45
C LEU A 32 -31.49 1.53 22.77
N PHE A 33 -31.39 1.94 24.03
CA PHE A 33 -31.82 3.27 24.46
C PHE A 33 -30.74 3.89 25.34
N VAL A 34 -30.83 5.21 25.50
CA VAL A 34 -29.93 6.00 26.34
C VAL A 34 -30.59 6.23 27.69
N PHE A 35 -29.87 5.87 28.75
CA PHE A 35 -30.35 5.90 30.13
C PHE A 35 -29.37 6.66 31.00
N ARG A 36 -29.89 7.30 32.05
CA ARG A 36 -29.07 7.91 33.09
C ARG A 36 -28.75 6.86 34.16
N ILE A 37 -27.47 6.56 34.31
CA ILE A 37 -26.95 5.90 35.51
C ILE A 37 -26.48 6.99 36.49
N SER A 38 -26.45 6.67 37.78
CA SER A 38 -26.23 7.59 38.93
C SER A 38 -25.22 8.72 38.70
N GLU A 39 -25.32 9.77 39.51
CA GLU A 39 -24.36 10.89 39.48
C GLU A 39 -22.91 10.42 39.71
N ASN A 40 -21.97 10.97 38.93
CA ASN A 40 -20.55 10.73 39.18
C ASN A 40 -20.07 11.48 40.43
N LYS A 41 -18.80 11.33 40.83
CA LYS A 41 -18.21 12.00 42.01
C LYS A 41 -18.36 13.54 42.03
N ASN A 42 -18.70 14.15 40.89
CA ASN A 42 -18.88 15.59 40.74
C ASN A 42 -20.36 15.99 40.58
N ASN A 43 -21.32 15.12 40.95
CA ASN A 43 -22.76 15.33 40.77
C ASN A 43 -23.22 15.51 39.31
N LEU A 44 -22.43 15.12 38.32
CA LEU A 44 -22.84 15.19 36.91
C LEU A 44 -23.62 13.93 36.51
N PRO A 45 -24.71 14.07 35.72
CA PRO A 45 -25.47 12.94 35.20
C PRO A 45 -24.61 12.12 34.22
N VAL A 46 -24.57 10.79 34.40
CA VAL A 46 -23.88 9.88 33.48
C VAL A 46 -24.91 9.17 32.64
N PHE A 47 -24.80 9.28 31.31
CA PHE A 47 -25.68 8.60 30.37
C PHE A 47 -24.97 7.43 29.71
N VAL A 48 -25.65 6.29 29.54
CA VAL A 48 -25.14 5.05 28.93
C VAL A 48 -26.19 4.39 28.05
N THR A 49 -25.70 3.58 27.12
CA THR A 49 -26.52 2.76 26.23
C THR A 49 -26.91 1.44 26.90
N SER A 50 -28.20 1.11 26.93
CA SER A 50 -28.70 -0.18 27.42
C SER A 50 -29.75 -0.80 26.51
N CYS A 51 -29.85 -2.13 26.51
CA CYS A 51 -30.97 -2.84 25.91
C CYS A 51 -32.17 -2.85 26.86
N TYR A 52 -33.35 -3.17 26.31
CA TYR A 52 -34.60 -3.25 27.05
C TYR A 52 -34.52 -4.17 28.28
N SER A 53 -33.92 -5.37 28.12
CA SER A 53 -33.84 -6.35 29.20
C SER A 53 -32.95 -5.88 30.35
N CYS A 54 -31.82 -5.23 30.07
CA CYS A 54 -30.95 -4.69 31.12
C CYS A 54 -31.56 -3.47 31.81
N SER A 55 -32.31 -2.64 31.09
CA SER A 55 -32.99 -1.49 31.71
C SER A 55 -34.08 -1.90 32.69
N GLU A 56 -34.75 -3.04 32.49
CA GLU A 56 -35.75 -3.55 33.43
C GLU A 56 -35.13 -4.09 34.73
N ILE A 57 -33.92 -4.66 34.65
CA ILE A 57 -33.24 -5.29 35.79
C ILE A 57 -32.72 -4.25 36.79
N GLU A 58 -32.31 -3.06 36.31
CA GLU A 58 -31.79 -2.00 37.16
C GLU A 58 -32.87 -1.06 37.75
N ASN A 59 -34.16 -1.28 37.46
CA ASN A 59 -35.30 -0.45 37.91
C ASN A 59 -35.42 -0.22 39.43
N ASN A 60 -34.63 -0.89 40.27
CA ASN A 60 -34.58 -0.62 41.71
C ASN A 60 -33.69 0.60 42.09
N LYS A 61 -33.02 1.27 41.15
CA LYS A 61 -32.14 2.44 41.43
C LYS A 61 -32.18 3.58 40.40
N ILE A 62 -33.13 3.59 39.46
CA ILE A 62 -33.11 4.51 38.31
C ILE A 62 -34.18 5.61 38.44
N ILE A 63 -33.80 6.86 38.16
CA ILE A 63 -34.67 8.05 38.17
C ILE A 63 -34.57 8.73 36.80
N TYR A 64 -35.73 9.00 36.18
CA TYR A 64 -36.03 9.60 34.84
C TYR A 64 -36.01 8.61 33.64
N ASN A 65 -37.03 8.49 32.77
CA ASN A 65 -38.23 9.29 32.48
C ASN A 65 -39.39 8.34 32.06
N ASP A 66 -40.54 8.44 32.74
CA ASP A 66 -41.71 7.53 32.71
C ASP A 66 -42.57 7.54 31.43
N LEU A 67 -42.05 7.92 30.26
CA LEU A 67 -42.90 8.17 29.07
C LEU A 67 -42.59 7.35 27.80
N ILE A 68 -41.69 6.36 27.86
CA ILE A 68 -41.41 5.48 26.70
C ILE A 68 -41.63 3.99 27.03
N PHE A 69 -41.86 3.64 28.30
CA PHE A 69 -42.06 2.26 28.76
C PHE A 69 -43.53 1.82 28.74
N GLU A 70 -44.29 2.19 27.72
CA GLU A 70 -45.52 1.44 27.45
C GLU A 70 -45.12 0.05 26.95
N LYS A 71 -45.58 -0.97 27.70
CA LYS A 71 -45.35 -2.40 27.52
C LYS A 71 -45.72 -3.00 26.15
N HIS A 72 -46.03 -2.17 25.15
CA HIS A 72 -46.32 -2.55 23.78
C HIS A 72 -45.87 -1.48 22.76
N ILE A 73 -44.56 -1.23 22.62
CA ILE A 73 -44.07 -0.71 21.32
C ILE A 73 -44.57 -1.71 20.26
N LYS A 74 -45.44 -1.26 19.35
CA LYS A 74 -46.01 -2.15 18.33
C LYS A 74 -44.84 -2.77 17.56
N LYS A 75 -44.98 -4.02 17.11
CA LYS A 75 -43.94 -4.71 16.31
C LYS A 75 -43.43 -3.82 15.16
N SER A 76 -44.32 -3.02 14.56
CA SER A 76 -43.99 -2.04 13.52
C SER A 76 -43.10 -0.88 13.99
N GLU A 77 -43.28 -0.36 15.21
CA GLU A 77 -42.46 0.72 15.77
C GLU A 77 -41.08 0.23 16.18
N ARG A 78 -40.96 -0.99 16.74
CA ARG A 78 -39.64 -1.61 17.00
C ARG A 78 -38.82 -1.76 15.73
N VAL A 79 -39.47 -2.21 14.65
CA VAL A 79 -38.82 -2.36 13.34
C VAL A 79 -38.38 -0.99 12.78
N LYS A 80 -39.21 0.06 12.94
CA LYS A 80 -38.84 1.42 12.52
C LYS A 80 -37.62 1.94 13.30
N GLU A 81 -37.60 1.78 14.61
CA GLU A 81 -36.50 2.29 15.44
C GLU A 81 -35.20 1.50 15.23
N SER A 82 -35.29 0.17 15.09
CA SER A 82 -34.16 -0.69 14.71
C SER A 82 -33.57 -0.27 13.36
N ARG A 83 -34.42 0.04 12.37
CA ARG A 83 -33.99 0.58 11.09
C ARG A 83 -33.31 1.94 11.22
N LYS A 84 -33.86 2.84 12.03
CA LYS A 84 -33.27 4.16 12.32
C LYS A 84 -31.86 4.01 12.91
N GLN A 85 -31.68 3.11 13.88
CA GLN A 85 -30.37 2.85 14.47
C GLN A 85 -29.38 2.25 13.46
N LEU A 86 -29.84 1.37 12.57
CA LEU A 86 -29.01 0.86 11.48
C LEU A 86 -28.57 1.97 10.51
N GLU A 87 -29.49 2.85 10.12
CA GLU A 87 -29.17 4.00 9.26
C GLU A 87 -28.15 4.94 9.93
N GLN A 88 -28.31 5.20 11.23
CA GLN A 88 -27.36 5.98 12.03
C GLN A 88 -25.99 5.32 12.15
N GLN A 89 -25.93 4.00 12.33
CA GLN A 89 -24.68 3.23 12.33
C GLN A 89 -23.95 3.35 10.99
N LEU A 90 -24.66 3.17 9.88
CA LEU A 90 -24.09 3.25 8.54
C LEU A 90 -23.52 4.63 8.24
N GLU A 91 -24.24 5.70 8.64
CA GLU A 91 -23.75 7.06 8.45
C GLU A 91 -22.51 7.34 9.29
N TRP A 92 -22.54 6.94 10.56
CA TRP A 92 -21.38 7.07 11.43
C TRP A 92 -20.16 6.30 10.91
N ILE A 93 -20.35 5.09 10.37
CA ILE A 93 -19.26 4.30 9.76
C ILE A 93 -18.64 5.02 8.55
N LYS A 94 -19.43 5.74 7.75
CA LYS A 94 -18.89 6.53 6.63
C LYS A 94 -18.06 7.72 7.11
N ASP A 95 -18.44 8.31 8.24
CA ASP A 95 -17.75 9.46 8.85
C ASP A 95 -16.53 9.05 9.67
N LEU A 96 -16.38 7.77 10.01
CA LEU A 96 -15.17 7.28 10.65
C LEU A 96 -13.99 7.46 9.68
N PRO A 97 -12.89 8.09 10.11
CA PRO A 97 -11.70 8.19 9.29
C PRO A 97 -11.28 6.79 8.87
N ASN A 98 -11.32 6.51 7.57
CA ASN A 98 -10.75 5.27 7.08
C ASN A 98 -9.24 5.36 7.30
N PHE A 99 -8.70 4.47 8.14
CA PHE A 99 -7.27 4.36 8.42
C PHE A 99 -6.44 4.31 7.12
N GLU A 100 -6.99 3.72 6.05
CA GLU A 100 -6.38 3.73 4.72
C GLU A 100 -6.30 5.14 4.12
N THR A 101 -7.35 5.94 4.24
CA THR A 101 -7.38 7.33 3.76
C THR A 101 -6.39 8.20 4.53
N GLU A 102 -6.34 8.07 5.86
CA GLU A 102 -5.35 8.80 6.67
C GLU A 102 -3.92 8.42 6.29
N LYS A 103 -3.67 7.12 6.10
CA LYS A 103 -2.36 6.59 5.70
C LYS A 103 -1.92 7.16 4.35
N ILE A 104 -2.79 7.19 3.35
CA ILE A 104 -2.47 7.80 2.04
C ILE A 104 -2.18 9.29 2.19
N GLU A 105 -2.97 10.02 2.97
CA GLU A 105 -2.76 11.46 3.17
C GLU A 105 -1.42 11.75 3.86
N LEU A 106 -0.98 10.92 4.80
CA LEU A 106 0.36 11.01 5.40
C LEU A 106 1.47 10.82 4.36
N ILE A 107 1.33 9.85 3.45
CA ILE A 107 2.31 9.63 2.37
C ILE A 107 2.31 10.79 1.38
N VAL A 108 1.14 11.31 1.01
CA VAL A 108 1.01 12.49 0.14
C VAL A 108 1.70 13.70 0.78
N ASN A 109 1.50 13.93 2.07
CA ASN A 109 2.15 15.00 2.82
C ASN A 109 3.67 14.83 2.85
N TYR A 110 4.17 13.61 2.99
CA TYR A 110 5.58 13.30 2.90
C TYR A 110 6.18 13.68 1.53
N VAL A 111 5.50 13.35 0.44
CA VAL A 111 5.94 13.73 -0.92
C VAL A 111 5.87 15.25 -1.10
N ASN A 112 4.76 15.88 -0.73
CA ASN A 112 4.57 17.34 -0.82
C ASN A 112 5.66 18.11 -0.06
N GLY A 113 6.13 17.60 1.07
CA GLY A 113 7.26 18.17 1.81
C GLY A 113 8.55 18.27 0.99
N LYS A 114 8.76 17.37 0.03
CA LYS A 114 9.98 17.29 -0.80
C LYS A 114 9.88 18.11 -2.09
N ILE A 115 8.68 18.37 -2.59
CA ILE A 115 8.44 19.03 -3.88
C ILE A 115 7.97 20.49 -3.77
N LYS A 116 8.00 21.08 -2.56
CA LYS A 116 7.61 22.47 -2.33
C LYS A 116 8.30 23.43 -3.32
N PRO A 117 7.62 24.50 -3.77
CA PRO A 117 6.26 24.92 -3.43
C PRO A 117 5.16 24.26 -4.28
N VAL A 118 5.47 23.22 -5.05
CA VAL A 118 4.48 22.47 -5.83
C VAL A 118 3.82 21.43 -4.92
N PHE A 119 2.59 21.03 -5.26
CA PHE A 119 1.83 20.01 -4.53
C PHE A 119 1.22 19.01 -5.49
N LEU A 120 1.13 17.76 -5.05
CA LEU A 120 0.38 16.73 -5.75
C LEU A 120 -1.11 17.07 -5.77
N GLN A 121 -1.70 16.91 -6.95
CA GLN A 121 -3.14 16.99 -7.13
C GLN A 121 -3.78 15.60 -6.97
N ASP A 122 -5.11 15.52 -7.08
CA ASP A 122 -5.87 14.30 -6.83
C ASP A 122 -5.41 13.10 -7.66
N ASP A 123 -4.98 13.31 -8.90
CA ASP A 123 -4.46 12.22 -9.74
C ASP A 123 -3.13 11.67 -9.20
N GLY A 124 -2.27 12.53 -8.64
CA GLY A 124 -1.07 12.10 -7.92
C GLY A 124 -1.40 11.31 -6.66
N LYS A 125 -2.46 11.70 -5.92
CA LYS A 125 -2.93 10.96 -4.74
C LYS A 125 -3.41 9.55 -5.11
N LYS A 126 -4.18 9.42 -6.20
CA LYS A 126 -4.63 8.10 -6.71
C LYS A 126 -3.46 7.20 -7.06
N ILE A 127 -2.47 7.72 -7.77
CA ILE A 127 -1.26 6.94 -8.13
C ILE A 127 -0.49 6.49 -6.89
N ILE A 128 -0.37 7.35 -5.86
CA ILE A 128 0.23 6.98 -4.58
C ILE A 128 -0.56 5.85 -3.91
N ALA A 129 -1.90 5.93 -3.88
CA ALA A 129 -2.74 4.89 -3.32
C ALA A 129 -2.59 3.55 -4.05
N GLU A 130 -2.50 3.58 -5.38
CA GLU A 130 -2.23 2.40 -6.20
C GLU A 130 -0.87 1.78 -5.90
N TRP A 131 0.18 2.60 -5.76
CA TRP A 131 1.52 2.12 -5.41
C TRP A 131 1.60 1.57 -4.00
N GLU A 132 0.95 2.20 -3.03
CA GLU A 132 0.89 1.72 -1.65
C GLU A 132 0.22 0.36 -1.58
N THR A 133 -0.95 0.22 -2.21
CA THR A 133 -1.68 -1.05 -2.29
C THR A 133 -0.85 -2.15 -2.96
N LYS A 134 -0.11 -1.81 -4.03
CA LYS A 134 0.62 -2.79 -4.83
C LYS A 134 1.97 -3.21 -4.25
N TYR A 135 2.71 -2.27 -3.65
CA TYR A 135 4.11 -2.50 -3.25
C TYR A 135 4.33 -2.39 -1.73
N GLY A 136 3.36 -1.86 -0.99
CA GLY A 136 3.47 -1.59 0.44
C GLY A 136 4.22 -0.29 0.76
N ILE A 137 3.88 0.28 1.92
CA ILE A 137 4.41 1.56 2.40
C ILE A 137 5.95 1.61 2.46
N GLU A 138 6.62 0.56 2.92
CA GLU A 138 8.08 0.57 3.11
C GLU A 138 8.82 0.77 1.78
N LYS A 139 8.43 -0.01 0.75
CA LYS A 139 9.01 0.12 -0.60
C LYS A 139 8.69 1.47 -1.22
N LEU A 140 7.46 1.95 -1.02
CA LEU A 140 7.03 3.26 -1.52
C LEU A 140 7.87 4.41 -0.94
N ILE A 141 8.07 4.45 0.38
CA ILE A 141 8.89 5.48 1.03
C ILE A 141 10.35 5.40 0.54
N ASN A 142 10.91 4.20 0.44
CA ASN A 142 12.28 4.02 -0.06
C ASN A 142 12.41 4.49 -1.53
N ALA A 143 11.45 4.15 -2.39
CA ALA A 143 11.42 4.60 -3.78
C ALA A 143 11.30 6.13 -3.90
N ILE A 144 10.47 6.76 -3.06
CA ILE A 144 10.36 8.22 -2.97
C ILE A 144 11.72 8.83 -2.63
N ASP A 145 12.41 8.30 -1.61
CA ASP A 145 13.68 8.85 -1.16
C ASP A 145 14.81 8.68 -2.19
N ILE A 146 14.86 7.55 -2.87
CA ILE A 146 15.79 7.33 -4.00
C ILE A 146 15.50 8.33 -5.12
N SER A 147 14.22 8.48 -5.48
CA SER A 147 13.83 9.40 -6.55
C SER A 147 14.16 10.84 -6.18
N THR A 148 13.92 11.26 -4.93
CA THR A 148 14.27 12.58 -4.41
C THR A 148 15.76 12.85 -4.56
N LYS A 149 16.62 11.95 -4.07
CA LYS A 149 18.08 12.12 -4.17
C LYS A 149 18.60 12.16 -5.60
N SER A 150 17.92 11.44 -6.51
CA SER A 150 18.40 11.22 -7.89
C SER A 150 17.85 12.21 -8.91
N TYR A 151 16.72 12.86 -8.62
CA TYR A 151 16.01 13.68 -9.61
C TYR A 151 15.58 15.05 -9.11
N LEU A 152 15.45 15.25 -7.79
CA LEU A 152 15.18 16.58 -7.24
C LEU A 152 16.52 17.31 -6.98
N PHE A 153 17.11 17.83 -8.04
CA PHE A 153 18.28 18.69 -7.98
C PHE A 153 17.86 20.15 -7.74
N ASP A 154 18.75 20.94 -7.14
CA ASP A 154 18.50 22.34 -6.77
C ASP A 154 18.48 23.32 -7.97
N SER A 155 18.13 22.85 -9.16
CA SER A 155 18.25 23.61 -10.39
C SER A 155 16.99 24.46 -10.65
N LEU A 156 17.13 25.76 -10.41
CA LEU A 156 16.45 26.93 -11.00
C LEU A 156 14.93 26.82 -11.24
N SER A 157 14.21 27.78 -10.64
CA SER A 157 12.75 27.94 -10.58
C SER A 157 11.99 27.78 -11.90
N GLU A 158 12.63 27.95 -13.06
CA GLU A 158 11.99 27.97 -14.37
C GLU A 158 11.56 26.57 -14.87
N HIS A 159 12.18 25.49 -14.39
CA HIS A 159 11.89 24.12 -14.84
C HIS A 159 11.35 23.20 -13.73
N ARG A 160 10.93 23.77 -12.59
CA ARG A 160 10.55 23.00 -11.40
C ARG A 160 9.43 21.99 -11.65
N LEU A 161 8.42 22.33 -12.45
CA LEU A 161 7.33 21.41 -12.78
C LEU A 161 7.83 20.18 -13.55
N ASN A 162 8.75 20.37 -14.51
CA ASN A 162 9.33 19.27 -15.28
C ASN A 162 10.20 18.36 -14.40
N VAL A 163 10.96 18.97 -13.47
CA VAL A 163 11.77 18.24 -12.50
C VAL A 163 10.90 17.41 -11.56
N VAL A 164 9.81 18.00 -11.04
CA VAL A 164 8.84 17.30 -10.18
C VAL A 164 8.13 16.19 -10.94
N ALA A 165 7.73 16.42 -12.19
CA ALA A 165 7.13 15.39 -13.04
C ALA A 165 8.09 14.22 -13.29
N LEU A 166 9.35 14.51 -13.59
CA LEU A 166 10.39 13.48 -13.77
C LEU A 166 10.63 12.69 -12.47
N PHE A 167 10.72 13.38 -11.33
CA PHE A 167 10.83 12.75 -10.01
C PHE A 167 9.66 11.79 -9.77
N PHE A 168 8.42 12.23 -10.04
CA PHE A 168 7.24 11.42 -9.78
C PHE A 168 7.17 10.21 -10.72
N ASP A 169 7.43 10.40 -12.02
CA ASP A 169 7.50 9.33 -13.03
C ASP A 169 8.50 8.23 -12.64
N LYS A 170 9.64 8.61 -12.07
CA LYS A 170 10.70 7.66 -11.71
C LYS A 170 10.36 6.80 -10.50
N ILE A 171 9.47 7.23 -9.60
CA ILE A 171 9.04 6.43 -8.43
C ILE A 171 8.45 5.09 -8.88
N GLY A 172 7.53 5.11 -9.86
CA GLY A 172 6.91 3.89 -10.38
C GLY A 172 7.91 2.89 -10.96
N GLY A 173 8.91 3.38 -11.69
CA GLY A 173 10.00 2.55 -12.22
C GLY A 173 10.89 1.96 -11.14
N ILE A 174 11.21 2.73 -10.09
CA ILE A 174 11.98 2.26 -8.93
C ILE A 174 11.21 1.17 -8.18
N LEU A 175 9.91 1.40 -7.92
CA LEU A 175 9.03 0.42 -7.27
C LEU A 175 8.95 -0.89 -8.04
N TYR A 176 8.74 -0.80 -9.35
CA TYR A 176 8.73 -1.98 -10.22
C TYR A 176 10.03 -2.77 -10.08
N ASN A 177 11.19 -2.11 -10.16
CA ASN A 177 12.48 -2.78 -10.04
C ASN A 177 12.70 -3.42 -8.66
N MET A 178 12.26 -2.78 -7.58
CA MET A 178 12.29 -3.34 -6.21
C MET A 178 11.34 -4.52 -6.00
N SER A 179 10.37 -4.73 -6.90
CA SER A 179 9.45 -5.86 -6.86
C SER A 179 9.93 -7.07 -7.66
N LEU A 180 10.95 -6.89 -8.51
CA LEU A 180 11.49 -7.98 -9.32
C LEU A 180 12.34 -8.94 -8.49
N ALA A 181 12.29 -10.22 -8.86
CA ALA A 181 13.24 -11.21 -8.38
C ALA A 181 14.69 -10.78 -8.68
N PRO A 182 15.68 -11.17 -7.86
CA PRO A 182 17.07 -10.68 -7.97
C PRO A 182 17.66 -10.76 -9.37
N ILE A 183 17.54 -11.92 -10.04
CA ILE A 183 18.01 -12.11 -11.42
C ILE A 183 17.28 -11.17 -12.40
N GLN A 184 15.95 -11.04 -12.29
CA GLN A 184 15.16 -10.17 -13.16
C GLN A 184 15.53 -8.70 -12.96
N ASN A 185 15.85 -8.30 -11.73
CA ASN A 185 16.36 -6.96 -11.43
C ASN A 185 17.71 -6.71 -12.13
N LYS A 186 18.64 -7.68 -12.12
CA LYS A 186 19.91 -7.58 -12.85
C LYS A 186 19.71 -7.50 -14.36
N ILE A 187 18.83 -8.31 -14.93
CA ILE A 187 18.45 -8.23 -16.36
C ILE A 187 17.91 -6.83 -16.69
N ALA A 188 17.03 -6.28 -15.86
CA ALA A 188 16.47 -4.94 -16.07
C ALA A 188 17.57 -3.85 -16.03
N ASN A 189 18.52 -3.95 -15.10
CA ASN A 189 19.67 -3.03 -15.01
C ASN A 189 20.56 -3.11 -16.26
N ILE A 190 20.96 -4.32 -16.67
CA ILE A 190 21.75 -4.54 -17.89
C ILE A 190 21.05 -3.92 -19.11
N ARG A 191 19.73 -4.12 -19.24
CA ARG A 191 18.95 -3.51 -20.32
C ARG A 191 18.93 -1.99 -20.28
N ALA A 192 18.88 -1.38 -19.10
CA ALA A 192 18.95 0.07 -18.95
C ALA A 192 20.33 0.60 -19.39
N ILE A 193 21.42 -0.06 -18.97
CA ILE A 193 22.79 0.26 -19.39
C ILE A 193 22.90 0.17 -20.92
N GLY A 194 22.45 -0.95 -21.50
CA GLY A 194 22.52 -1.19 -22.93
C GLY A 194 21.78 -0.13 -23.75
N ARG A 195 20.56 0.23 -23.33
CA ARG A 195 19.75 1.28 -23.98
C ARG A 195 20.42 2.65 -23.97
N ASN A 196 21.09 3.00 -22.87
CA ASN A 196 21.78 4.28 -22.74
C ASN A 196 23.09 4.32 -23.52
N LYS A 197 23.71 3.14 -23.75
CA LYS A 197 25.01 3.01 -24.41
C LYS A 197 24.89 2.86 -25.93
N HIS A 198 23.91 2.10 -26.42
CA HIS A 198 23.83 1.65 -27.81
C HIS A 198 22.58 2.23 -28.49
N SER A 199 22.78 3.05 -29.53
CA SER A 199 21.67 3.74 -30.23
C SER A 199 20.67 2.77 -30.88
N SER A 200 21.14 1.65 -31.42
CA SER A 200 20.30 0.61 -32.06
C SER A 200 19.84 -0.49 -31.09
N TRP A 201 19.84 -0.24 -29.78
CA TRP A 201 19.46 -1.22 -28.77
C TRP A 201 17.99 -1.65 -28.89
N ASP A 202 17.75 -2.93 -29.16
CA ASP A 202 16.41 -3.52 -29.10
C ASP A 202 16.17 -4.15 -27.72
N ASN A 203 15.36 -3.48 -26.89
CA ASN A 203 15.04 -3.94 -25.54
C ASN A 203 14.34 -5.31 -25.50
N ARG A 204 13.52 -5.64 -26.50
CA ARG A 204 12.77 -6.88 -26.54
C ARG A 204 13.71 -8.03 -26.87
N ILE A 205 14.55 -7.86 -27.90
CA ILE A 205 15.54 -8.87 -28.29
C ILE A 205 16.59 -9.05 -27.19
N ALA A 206 17.06 -7.95 -26.58
CA ALA A 206 18.03 -8.03 -25.48
C ALA A 206 17.50 -8.84 -24.30
N ASN A 207 16.22 -8.67 -23.98
CA ASN A 207 15.57 -9.42 -22.91
C ASN A 207 15.48 -10.92 -23.23
N ILE A 208 15.23 -11.29 -24.49
CA ILE A 208 15.21 -12.69 -24.93
C ILE A 208 16.60 -13.30 -24.79
N ILE A 209 17.64 -12.61 -25.27
CA ILE A 209 19.04 -13.07 -25.18
C ILE A 209 19.45 -13.28 -23.72
N LEU A 210 19.18 -12.31 -22.84
CA LEU A 210 19.53 -12.41 -21.42
C LEU A 210 18.78 -13.54 -20.72
N LYS A 211 17.50 -13.76 -21.06
CA LYS A 211 16.74 -14.88 -20.49
C LYS A 211 17.24 -16.23 -20.97
N ASN A 212 17.61 -16.34 -22.24
CA ASN A 212 18.21 -17.57 -22.76
C ASN A 212 19.56 -17.85 -22.08
N TYR A 213 20.40 -16.83 -21.95
CA TYR A 213 21.68 -16.92 -21.25
C TYR A 213 21.52 -17.39 -19.80
N VAL A 214 20.63 -16.74 -19.03
CA VAL A 214 20.31 -17.14 -17.66
C VAL A 214 19.75 -18.56 -17.61
N GLY A 215 18.83 -18.93 -18.50
CA GLY A 215 18.26 -20.28 -18.52
C GLY A 215 19.28 -21.39 -18.80
N GLU A 216 20.37 -21.08 -19.51
CA GLU A 216 21.51 -22.00 -19.64
C GLU A 216 22.36 -22.04 -18.37
N LEU A 217 22.64 -20.89 -17.75
CA LEU A 217 23.38 -20.85 -16.48
C LEU A 217 22.65 -21.58 -15.33
N GLU A 218 21.32 -21.47 -15.25
CA GLU A 218 20.48 -22.14 -14.24
C GLU A 218 20.61 -23.66 -14.23
N LYS A 219 21.10 -24.26 -15.32
CA LYS A 219 21.36 -25.71 -15.40
C LYS A 219 22.63 -26.13 -14.64
N HIS A 220 23.51 -25.17 -14.33
CA HIS A 220 24.85 -25.43 -13.82
C HIS A 220 25.20 -24.62 -12.56
N LEU A 221 24.57 -23.47 -12.34
CA LEU A 221 24.91 -22.50 -11.30
C LEU A 221 23.75 -22.23 -10.36
N THR A 222 24.08 -21.80 -9.15
CA THR A 222 23.14 -21.28 -8.17
C THR A 222 22.70 -19.86 -8.51
N GLU A 223 21.57 -19.40 -7.94
CA GLU A 223 21.06 -18.03 -8.15
C GLU A 223 22.12 -16.96 -7.82
N ASN A 224 22.88 -17.13 -6.74
CA ASN A 224 23.91 -16.18 -6.33
C ASN A 224 25.07 -16.11 -7.33
N GLU A 225 25.52 -17.25 -7.84
CA GLU A 225 26.58 -17.31 -8.86
C GLU A 225 26.10 -16.68 -10.18
N ILE A 226 24.84 -16.86 -10.55
CA ILE A 226 24.24 -16.21 -11.73
C ILE A 226 24.17 -14.71 -11.54
N ILE A 227 23.76 -14.24 -10.36
CA ILE A 227 23.74 -12.81 -10.04
C ILE A 227 25.14 -12.22 -10.15
N GLU A 228 26.15 -12.88 -9.58
CA GLU A 228 27.55 -12.45 -9.67
C GLU A 228 28.03 -12.41 -11.12
N ASP A 229 27.73 -13.42 -11.94
CA ASP A 229 28.05 -13.46 -13.37
C ASP A 229 27.41 -12.29 -14.13
N LEU A 230 26.11 -12.05 -13.91
CA LEU A 230 25.39 -10.94 -14.52
C LEU A 230 26.03 -9.58 -14.15
N GLU A 231 26.45 -9.42 -12.89
CA GLU A 231 27.06 -8.19 -12.38
C GLU A 231 28.49 -7.95 -12.83
N THR A 232 29.30 -9.01 -12.88
CA THR A 232 30.74 -8.91 -13.09
C THR A 232 31.12 -9.10 -14.55
N GLU A 233 30.40 -9.95 -15.29
CA GLU A 233 30.71 -10.29 -16.67
C GLU A 233 29.75 -9.57 -17.61
N VAL A 234 28.45 -9.85 -17.51
CA VAL A 234 27.47 -9.33 -18.49
C VAL A 234 27.36 -7.81 -18.44
N MET A 235 27.34 -7.20 -17.26
CA MET A 235 27.37 -5.73 -17.14
C MET A 235 28.65 -5.13 -17.72
N GLN A 236 29.82 -5.78 -17.58
CA GLN A 236 31.08 -5.28 -18.13
C GLN A 236 31.07 -5.32 -19.66
N ILE A 237 30.66 -6.43 -20.27
CA ILE A 237 30.58 -6.51 -21.72
C ILE A 237 29.52 -5.55 -22.26
N THR A 238 28.46 -5.28 -21.51
CA THR A 238 27.41 -4.31 -21.91
C THR A 238 27.97 -2.89 -22.02
N LYS A 239 28.88 -2.53 -21.11
CA LYS A 239 29.58 -1.24 -21.11
C LYS A 239 30.68 -1.16 -22.18
N LYS A 240 31.38 -2.26 -22.45
CA LYS A 240 32.57 -2.32 -23.31
C LYS A 240 32.29 -2.64 -24.78
N ALA A 241 31.20 -3.33 -25.09
CA ALA A 241 30.83 -3.69 -26.46
C ALA A 241 30.82 -2.46 -27.37
N LYS A 242 31.27 -2.62 -28.61
CA LYS A 242 31.42 -1.51 -29.55
C LYS A 242 30.06 -0.98 -30.02
N ASN A 243 29.10 -1.87 -30.19
CA ASN A 243 27.75 -1.57 -30.62
C ASN A 243 26.79 -2.70 -30.21
N TRP A 244 25.51 -2.51 -30.51
CA TRP A 244 24.43 -3.47 -30.26
C TRP A 244 24.69 -4.87 -30.85
N PHE A 245 25.19 -4.96 -32.08
CA PHE A 245 25.43 -6.25 -32.74
C PHE A 245 26.60 -7.01 -32.10
N ASP A 246 27.67 -6.29 -31.74
CA ASP A 246 28.82 -6.84 -31.03
C ASP A 246 28.38 -7.44 -29.67
N TRP A 247 27.59 -6.68 -28.90
CA TRP A 247 27.02 -7.15 -27.65
C TRP A 247 26.17 -8.41 -27.82
N LYS A 248 25.25 -8.40 -28.79
CA LYS A 248 24.36 -9.52 -29.11
C LYS A 248 25.16 -10.77 -29.44
N ASN A 249 26.12 -10.66 -30.36
CA ASN A 249 26.92 -11.79 -30.81
C ASN A 249 27.76 -12.38 -29.67
N ILE A 250 28.31 -11.55 -28.79
CA ILE A 250 29.08 -12.01 -27.62
C ILE A 250 28.20 -12.85 -26.69
N LEU A 251 27.01 -12.36 -26.30
CA LEU A 251 26.15 -13.11 -25.39
C LEU A 251 25.52 -14.35 -26.02
N GLU A 252 25.15 -14.30 -27.30
CA GLU A 252 24.65 -15.48 -28.00
C GLU A 252 25.74 -16.56 -28.07
N LYS A 253 27.00 -16.18 -28.35
CA LYS A 253 28.13 -17.10 -28.30
C LYS A 253 28.33 -17.68 -26.90
N TRP A 254 28.32 -16.85 -25.86
CA TRP A 254 28.47 -17.34 -24.48
C TRP A 254 27.35 -18.30 -24.09
N THR A 255 26.12 -18.05 -24.55
CA THR A 255 24.97 -18.94 -24.32
C THR A 255 25.21 -20.31 -24.95
N THR A 256 25.67 -20.34 -26.21
CA THR A 256 26.03 -21.59 -26.90
C THR A 256 27.20 -22.30 -26.21
N ASP A 257 28.23 -21.57 -25.81
CA ASP A 257 29.40 -22.15 -25.12
C ASP A 257 29.00 -22.84 -23.80
N ILE A 258 27.97 -22.34 -23.10
CA ILE A 258 27.42 -22.96 -21.87
C ILE A 258 26.68 -24.26 -22.18
N GLN A 259 25.96 -24.33 -23.29
CA GLN A 259 25.26 -25.56 -23.70
C GLN A 259 26.22 -26.75 -23.87
N ASP A 260 27.48 -26.45 -24.23
CA ASP A 260 28.55 -27.43 -24.38
C ASP A 260 29.30 -27.73 -23.08
N TRP A 261 28.91 -27.14 -21.94
CA TRP A 261 29.48 -27.49 -20.62
C TRP A 261 29.06 -28.91 -20.24
N LYS A 262 29.93 -29.88 -20.55
CA LYS A 262 29.78 -31.26 -20.06
C LYS A 262 29.62 -31.24 -18.54
N LYS A 263 28.75 -32.12 -18.01
CA LYS A 263 28.48 -32.33 -16.58
C LYS A 263 29.69 -32.88 -15.81
N GLU A 264 30.81 -32.16 -15.81
CA GLU A 264 31.96 -32.40 -14.92
C GLU A 264 32.11 -31.14 -14.05
N GLY A 265 32.35 -31.35 -12.74
CA GLY A 265 32.19 -30.38 -11.66
C GLY A 265 32.51 -28.92 -12.00
N VAL A 266 31.54 -28.05 -11.77
CA VAL A 266 31.38 -26.68 -12.32
C VAL A 266 32.40 -25.65 -11.80
N THR A 267 33.31 -26.01 -10.90
CA THR A 267 34.15 -25.02 -10.21
C THR A 267 35.39 -24.53 -10.98
N GLU A 268 35.83 -25.20 -12.07
CA GLU A 268 36.99 -24.75 -12.87
C GLU A 268 36.69 -24.33 -14.32
N ILE A 269 35.49 -24.58 -14.84
CA ILE A 269 35.15 -24.35 -16.26
C ILE A 269 34.88 -22.86 -16.55
N VAL A 270 34.24 -22.16 -15.62
CA VAL A 270 33.79 -20.75 -15.79
C VAL A 270 34.94 -19.79 -16.12
N LYS A 271 36.17 -20.07 -15.65
CA LYS A 271 37.36 -19.24 -15.90
C LYS A 271 38.13 -19.60 -17.17
N LYS A 272 37.94 -20.80 -17.73
CA LYS A 272 38.73 -21.30 -18.89
C LYS A 272 38.08 -21.00 -20.25
N SER A 273 36.75 -21.00 -20.36
CA SER A 273 36.06 -20.76 -21.65
C SER A 273 36.07 -19.29 -22.10
N ARG A 274 36.34 -18.35 -21.19
CA ARG A 274 36.12 -16.90 -21.42
C ARG A 274 37.40 -16.08 -21.69
N LYS A 275 38.56 -16.74 -21.79
CA LYS A 275 39.88 -16.12 -22.05
C LYS A 275 40.38 -16.21 -23.52
N LYS A 276 39.52 -16.57 -24.47
CA LYS A 276 39.85 -16.55 -25.90
C LYS A 276 38.96 -15.59 -26.69
#